data_AF-A0A914WWP4-F1
#
_entry.id   AF-A0A914WWP4-F1
#
_cell.length_a   1.000
_cell.length_b   1.000
_cell.length_c   1.000
_cell.angle_alpha   90.00
_cell.angle_beta   90.00
_cell.angle_gamma   90.00
#
_symmetry.space_group_name_H-M   'P 1'
#
loop_
_entity.id
_entity.type
_entity.pdbx_description
1 polymer ?
#
loop_
_entity_poly.entity_id
_entity_poly.type
_entity_poly.pdbx_seq_one_letter_code
_entity_poly.pdbx_strand_id
1 'polypeptide(L)'
;MDQRTLLLLAALAVAAVHSIPIENGVEGEPEIECGATAITVNFNTQKSFQGHVYVKGRFNEADLAVMVVDAQQQPTMTTCYLCASAELEQYWELTGLVRPSGIVFSQQCDNINALSALSQALPCNGPCMTMIVQHPDFSLLNTGNKFIVRGCHAKLTGAVAQVDLSRGSYCEYDNSFRRPDSSGTFRDTKVLVEFCSGMACNTRSQYPAPDDITGPPCIGSNQYGVNNNNFNNNYYNNSNNNNADRSCYECSSQNIDCYSGRCIGKKYCYKNVVQVDYVIQYYKTCADFNTYGTQTACGSFPATASVPANAVLQGTATQCFCNDQTYCNGVASVSFSSLMYFFLNVVALSFYRSLF
;
A
#
# COMPACT_ATOMS: atom_id res chain seq x y z
N MET A 1 -15.68 19.68 42.54
CA MET A 1 -15.99 20.82 41.65
C MET A 1 -17.49 20.89 41.51
N ASP A 2 -18.09 22.04 41.78
CA ASP A 2 -19.53 22.26 41.62
C ASP A 2 -19.89 22.27 40.12
N GLN A 3 -21.09 21.81 39.78
CA GLN A 3 -21.63 21.75 38.42
C GLN A 3 -21.59 23.11 37.72
N ARG A 4 -21.73 24.20 38.49
CA ARG A 4 -21.59 25.58 37.99
C ARG A 4 -20.16 25.90 37.57
N THR A 5 -19.16 25.40 38.31
CA THR A 5 -17.74 25.57 37.97
C THR A 5 -17.37 24.77 36.72
N LEU A 6 -17.95 23.59 36.54
CA LEU A 6 -17.76 22.76 35.35
C LEU A 6 -18.34 23.42 34.09
N LEU A 7 -19.55 23.99 34.19
CA LEU A 7 -20.19 24.73 33.09
C LEU A 7 -19.41 25.97 32.67
N LEU A 8 -18.86 26.71 33.64
CA LEU A 8 -18.02 27.89 33.36
C LEU A 8 -16.72 27.51 32.68
N LEU A 9 -16.06 26.44 33.12
CA LEU A 9 -14.83 25.93 32.49
C LEU A 9 -15.10 25.42 31.06
N ALA A 10 -16.22 24.75 30.83
CA ALA A 10 -16.62 24.30 29.50
C ALA A 10 -16.91 25.49 28.56
N ALA A 11 -17.59 26.53 29.03
CA ALA A 11 -17.86 27.73 28.23
C ALA A 11 -16.58 28.50 27.88
N LEU A 12 -15.63 28.62 28.81
CA LEU A 12 -14.32 29.22 28.55
C LEU A 12 -13.47 28.39 27.56
N ALA A 13 -13.54 27.06 27.62
CA ALA A 13 -12.83 26.19 26.69
C ALA A 13 -13.36 26.33 25.24
N VAL A 14 -14.68 26.49 25.06
CA VAL A 14 -15.29 26.72 23.74
C VAL A 14 -14.90 28.09 23.16
N ALA A 15 -14.78 29.13 23.99
CA ALA A 15 -14.36 30.47 23.56
C ALA A 15 -12.88 30.53 23.14
N ALA A 16 -12.04 29.61 23.62
CA ALA A 16 -10.62 29.53 23.28
C ALA A 16 -10.33 28.75 21.99
N VAL A 17 -11.35 28.15 21.35
CA VAL A 17 -11.20 27.51 20.04
C VAL A 17 -11.20 28.60 18.98
N HIS A 18 -10.04 29.24 18.79
CA HIS A 18 -9.79 30.02 17.60
C HIS A 18 -9.68 29.05 16.43
N SER A 19 -10.62 29.12 15.49
CA SER A 19 -10.46 28.51 14.19
C SER A 19 -9.16 29.04 13.59
N ILE A 20 -8.16 28.19 13.42
CA ILE A 20 -6.99 28.50 12.62
C ILE A 20 -7.50 28.40 11.18
N PRO A 21 -7.68 29.52 10.43
CA PRO A 21 -8.00 29.42 9.03
C PRO A 21 -6.82 28.71 8.36
N ILE A 22 -7.07 27.53 7.80
CA ILE A 22 -6.10 26.87 6.93
C ILE A 22 -6.12 27.67 5.63
N GLU A 23 -5.10 28.48 5.39
CA GLU A 23 -4.88 29.07 4.07
C GLU A 23 -4.62 27.92 3.09
N ASN A 24 -5.63 27.58 2.29
CA ASN A 24 -5.55 26.49 1.31
C ASN A 24 -4.63 26.82 0.11
N GLY A 25 -3.92 27.96 0.16
CA GLY A 25 -2.98 28.39 -0.85
C GLY A 25 -3.60 28.54 -2.24
N VAL A 26 -4.92 28.60 -2.39
CA VAL A 26 -5.58 28.74 -3.70
C VAL A 26 -5.32 30.15 -4.22
N GLU A 27 -4.82 30.25 -5.46
CA GLU A 27 -4.60 31.51 -6.16
C GLU A 27 -5.78 31.80 -7.08
N GLY A 28 -6.46 32.92 -6.81
CA GLY A 28 -7.61 33.34 -7.60
C GLY A 28 -8.86 32.52 -7.35
N GLU A 29 -9.88 32.76 -8.18
CA GLU A 29 -11.13 32.00 -8.14
C GLU A 29 -11.00 30.73 -9.00
N PRO A 30 -11.59 29.61 -8.57
CA PRO A 30 -11.64 28.39 -9.39
C PRO A 30 -12.50 28.60 -10.64
N GLU A 31 -12.04 28.10 -11.77
CA GLU A 31 -12.79 28.04 -13.03
C GLU A 31 -13.58 26.73 -13.09
N ILE A 32 -14.84 26.81 -13.50
CA ILE A 32 -15.73 25.64 -13.62
C ILE A 32 -16.18 25.51 -15.07
N GLU A 33 -15.87 24.38 -15.70
CA GLU A 33 -16.36 24.02 -17.02
C GLU A 33 -17.35 22.85 -16.91
N CYS A 34 -18.59 23.09 -17.31
CA CYS A 34 -19.63 22.07 -17.33
C CYS A 34 -19.72 21.45 -18.74
N GLY A 35 -19.31 20.19 -18.86
CA GLY A 35 -19.54 19.35 -20.03
C GLY A 35 -20.84 18.53 -19.92
N ALA A 36 -21.26 17.91 -21.02
CA ALA A 36 -22.50 17.11 -21.06
C ALA A 36 -22.48 15.88 -20.13
N THR A 37 -21.30 15.36 -19.80
CA THR A 37 -21.12 14.17 -18.95
C THR A 37 -20.06 14.36 -17.85
N ALA A 38 -19.48 15.56 -17.71
CA ALA A 38 -18.39 15.82 -16.78
C ALA A 38 -18.41 17.28 -16.33
N ILE A 39 -17.93 17.54 -15.11
CA ILE A 39 -17.69 18.89 -14.60
C ILE A 39 -16.19 18.97 -14.29
N THR A 40 -15.50 19.92 -14.93
CA THR A 40 -14.09 20.20 -14.67
C THR A 40 -14.01 21.41 -13.75
N VAL A 41 -13.27 21.28 -12.66
CA VAL A 41 -12.94 22.40 -11.76
C VAL A 41 -11.45 22.62 -11.85
N ASN A 42 -11.04 23.79 -12.31
CA ASN A 42 -9.64 24.19 -12.43
C ASN A 42 -9.34 25.26 -11.38
N PHE A 43 -8.32 25.06 -10.57
CA PHE A 43 -7.92 26.01 -9.55
C PHE A 43 -6.41 25.99 -9.40
N ASN A 44 -5.82 27.18 -9.23
CA ASN A 44 -4.39 27.31 -9.04
C ASN A 44 -4.07 27.30 -7.55
N THR A 45 -2.91 26.77 -7.16
CA THR A 45 -2.45 26.79 -5.78
C THR A 45 -0.99 27.24 -5.70
N GLN A 46 -0.64 28.04 -4.70
CA GLN A 46 0.71 28.53 -4.38
C GLN A 46 1.68 27.39 -4.06
N LYS A 47 1.15 26.26 -3.58
CA LYS A 47 1.88 25.05 -3.20
C LYS A 47 1.19 23.83 -3.78
N SER A 48 1.88 22.70 -3.84
CA SER A 48 1.27 21.43 -4.26
C SER A 48 0.04 21.13 -3.42
N PHE A 49 -1.08 20.86 -4.08
CA PHE A 49 -2.34 20.54 -3.43
C PHE A 49 -2.24 19.22 -2.65
N GLN A 50 -2.62 19.25 -1.37
CA GLN A 50 -2.75 18.07 -0.51
C GLN A 50 -4.14 18.12 0.15
N GLY A 51 -5.12 17.39 -0.39
CA GLY A 51 -6.49 17.43 0.10
C GLY A 51 -7.46 16.64 -0.77
N HIS A 52 -8.75 16.73 -0.45
CA HIS A 52 -9.85 16.12 -1.22
C HIS A 52 -10.81 17.20 -1.70
N VAL A 53 -11.35 17.05 -2.92
CA VAL A 53 -12.41 17.92 -3.44
C VAL A 53 -13.77 17.29 -3.13
N TYR A 54 -14.63 18.05 -2.46
CA TYR A 54 -16.00 17.63 -2.13
C TYR A 54 -16.99 18.38 -3.01
N VAL A 55 -17.80 17.65 -3.77
CA VAL A 55 -18.91 18.23 -4.55
C VAL A 55 -20.20 18.07 -3.74
N LYS A 56 -20.86 19.18 -3.43
CA LYS A 56 -22.19 19.18 -2.78
C LYS A 56 -23.28 19.35 -3.83
N GLY A 57 -24.05 18.28 -4.09
CA GLY A 57 -25.22 18.33 -4.97
C GLY A 57 -26.35 19.21 -4.42
N ARG A 58 -27.19 19.75 -5.31
CA ARG A 58 -28.45 20.44 -4.95
C ARG A 58 -29.57 19.41 -4.72
N PHE A 59 -30.50 19.77 -3.84
CA PHE A 59 -31.11 18.91 -2.83
C PHE A 59 -32.45 18.22 -3.19
N ASN A 60 -32.78 18.05 -4.48
CA ASN A 60 -34.18 17.78 -4.82
C ASN A 60 -34.53 16.39 -5.38
N GLU A 61 -33.57 15.47 -5.58
CA GLU A 61 -33.87 14.11 -6.05
C GLU A 61 -33.02 13.07 -5.30
N ALA A 62 -33.66 11.98 -4.90
CA ALA A 62 -33.09 10.93 -4.06
C ALA A 62 -32.14 10.03 -4.87
N ASP A 63 -30.86 10.38 -4.92
CA ASP A 63 -29.75 9.45 -5.15
C ASP A 63 -28.43 10.14 -4.75
N LEU A 64 -27.77 9.61 -3.72
CA LEU A 64 -26.61 10.25 -3.11
C LEU A 64 -25.32 9.56 -3.55
N ALA A 65 -24.66 10.10 -4.57
CA ALA A 65 -23.28 9.76 -4.91
C ALA A 65 -22.35 10.85 -4.38
N VAL A 66 -21.64 10.57 -3.27
CA VAL A 66 -20.47 11.38 -2.87
C VAL A 66 -19.34 11.00 -3.82
N MET A 67 -19.08 11.81 -4.84
CA MET A 67 -17.86 11.67 -5.63
C MET A 67 -16.73 12.40 -4.90
N VAL A 68 -15.83 11.61 -4.30
CA VAL A 68 -14.50 12.09 -3.90
C VAL A 68 -13.67 12.12 -5.17
N VAL A 69 -13.30 13.33 -5.60
CA VAL A 69 -12.40 13.55 -6.74
C VAL A 69 -11.08 14.05 -6.18
N ASP A 70 -10.02 13.26 -6.32
CA ASP A 70 -8.67 13.74 -6.04
C ASP A 70 -8.25 14.68 -7.17
N ALA A 71 -7.68 15.84 -6.83
CA ALA A 71 -7.19 16.80 -7.82
C ALA A 71 -6.08 16.14 -8.64
N GLN A 72 -6.37 15.83 -9.90
CA GLN A 72 -5.41 15.23 -10.83
C GLN A 72 -4.63 16.36 -11.48
N GLN A 73 -3.39 16.58 -11.04
CA GLN A 73 -2.39 17.25 -11.87
C GLN A 73 -2.29 16.44 -13.17
N GLN A 74 -2.43 17.09 -14.34
CA GLN A 74 -2.62 16.44 -15.65
C GLN A 74 -1.81 15.14 -15.76
N PRO A 75 -2.47 13.95 -15.69
CA PRO A 75 -1.76 12.71 -15.50
C PRO A 75 -0.92 12.44 -16.74
N THR A 76 0.39 12.32 -16.57
CA THR A 76 1.23 11.72 -17.59
C THR A 76 0.76 10.28 -17.77
N MET A 77 -0.02 10.02 -18.83
CA MET A 77 -0.50 8.67 -19.12
C MET A 77 0.72 7.74 -19.22
N THR A 78 0.89 6.93 -18.20
CA THR A 78 1.97 5.97 -18.09
C THR A 78 1.50 4.71 -18.78
N THR A 79 2.31 4.16 -19.67
CA THR A 79 1.97 2.89 -20.35
C THR A 79 2.82 1.81 -19.73
N CYS A 80 2.23 0.69 -19.30
CA CYS A 80 2.96 -0.37 -18.61
C CYS A 80 2.83 -1.69 -19.33
N TYR A 81 3.88 -2.51 -19.26
CA TYR A 81 3.77 -3.92 -19.64
C TYR A 81 2.95 -4.67 -18.60
N LEU A 82 2.05 -5.55 -19.05
CA LEU A 82 1.27 -6.46 -18.22
C LEU A 82 1.61 -7.92 -18.55
N CYS A 83 2.31 -8.57 -17.63
CA CYS A 83 2.61 -9.99 -17.71
C CYS A 83 3.01 -10.56 -16.35
N ALA A 84 3.02 -11.88 -16.25
CA ALA A 84 3.63 -12.62 -15.16
C ALA A 84 4.44 -13.80 -15.69
N SER A 85 5.42 -14.27 -14.92
CA SER A 85 6.10 -15.55 -15.17
C SER A 85 5.10 -16.69 -15.29
N ALA A 86 5.31 -17.62 -16.23
CA ALA A 86 4.34 -18.69 -16.52
C ALA A 86 4.00 -19.54 -15.30
N GLU A 87 5.01 -19.95 -14.54
CA GLU A 87 4.88 -20.79 -13.35
C GLU A 87 4.21 -20.08 -12.18
N LEU A 88 4.12 -18.75 -12.20
CA LEU A 88 3.46 -18.00 -11.15
C LEU A 88 1.93 -18.19 -11.18
N GLU A 89 1.37 -18.73 -12.27
CA GLU A 89 -0.07 -18.96 -12.36
C GLU A 89 -0.60 -19.85 -11.23
N GLN A 90 0.16 -20.87 -10.85
CA GLN A 90 -0.17 -21.81 -9.78
C GLN A 90 0.28 -21.34 -8.38
N TYR A 91 1.04 -20.25 -8.31
CA TYR A 91 1.62 -19.71 -7.06
C TYR A 91 1.34 -18.21 -6.88
N TRP A 92 0.24 -17.72 -7.45
CA TRP A 92 -0.07 -16.29 -7.50
C TRP A 92 -0.12 -15.65 -6.10
N GLU A 93 -0.54 -16.41 -5.09
CA GLU A 93 -0.59 -16.03 -3.69
C GLU A 93 0.77 -15.58 -3.12
N LEU A 94 1.89 -16.02 -3.70
CA LEU A 94 3.23 -15.54 -3.33
C LEU A 94 3.39 -14.04 -3.59
N THR A 95 2.59 -13.43 -4.46
CA THR A 95 2.69 -12.00 -4.76
C THR A 95 1.99 -11.14 -3.71
N GLY A 96 0.91 -11.65 -3.11
CA GLY A 96 0.00 -10.81 -2.33
C GLY A 96 -0.75 -9.76 -3.14
N LEU A 97 -0.90 -9.96 -4.46
CA LEU A 97 -1.51 -9.01 -5.39
C LEU A 97 -2.87 -9.50 -5.90
N VAL A 98 -3.69 -8.56 -6.36
CA VAL A 98 -4.90 -8.87 -7.15
C VAL A 98 -4.46 -9.41 -8.51
N ARG A 99 -5.03 -10.56 -8.94
CA ARG A 99 -4.82 -11.10 -10.30
C ARG A 99 -5.66 -10.27 -11.29
N PRO A 100 -5.07 -9.39 -12.11
CA PRO A 100 -5.86 -8.54 -12.98
C PRO A 100 -6.36 -9.34 -14.19
N SER A 101 -7.55 -9.00 -14.67
CA SER A 101 -8.10 -9.57 -15.90
C SER A 101 -7.18 -9.27 -17.09
N GLY A 102 -6.89 -10.28 -17.90
CA GLY A 102 -6.06 -10.13 -19.10
C GLY A 102 -4.54 -10.18 -18.87
N ILE A 103 -4.07 -10.53 -17.67
CA ILE A 103 -2.65 -10.80 -17.46
C ILE A 103 -2.19 -12.02 -18.26
N VAL A 104 -1.06 -11.88 -18.95
CA VAL A 104 -0.45 -12.96 -19.74
C VAL A 104 0.62 -13.66 -18.90
N PHE A 105 0.44 -14.96 -18.68
CA PHE A 105 1.44 -15.83 -18.05
C PHE A 105 2.39 -16.35 -19.12
N SER A 106 3.68 -16.02 -19.03
CA SER A 106 4.66 -16.38 -20.05
C SER A 106 6.08 -16.52 -19.53
N GLN A 107 6.81 -17.44 -20.15
CA GLN A 107 8.26 -17.65 -20.02
C GLN A 107 9.10 -16.46 -20.49
N GLN A 108 8.49 -15.47 -21.15
CA GLN A 108 9.20 -14.32 -21.68
C GLN A 108 8.95 -13.04 -20.86
N CYS A 109 8.18 -13.12 -19.76
CA CYS A 109 7.93 -11.94 -18.91
C CYS A 109 9.20 -11.46 -18.17
N ASP A 110 10.21 -12.33 -18.05
CA ASP A 110 11.54 -12.03 -17.52
C ASP A 110 12.53 -11.52 -18.58
N ASN A 111 12.28 -11.82 -19.86
CA ASN A 111 13.12 -11.45 -20.98
C ASN A 111 12.75 -10.06 -21.52
N ILE A 112 13.54 -9.05 -21.14
CA ILE A 112 13.35 -7.65 -21.55
C ILE A 112 13.26 -7.50 -23.07
N ASN A 113 14.04 -8.28 -23.83
CA ASN A 113 14.09 -8.17 -25.29
C ASN A 113 12.85 -8.75 -25.98
N ALA A 114 12.11 -9.64 -25.31
CA ALA A 114 10.90 -10.26 -25.83
C ALA A 114 9.62 -9.62 -25.27
N LEU A 115 9.75 -8.72 -24.28
CA LEU A 115 8.62 -8.17 -23.53
C LEU A 115 7.64 -7.38 -24.42
N SER A 116 8.16 -6.60 -25.36
CA SER A 116 7.35 -5.81 -26.31
C SER A 116 6.52 -6.66 -27.27
N ALA A 117 6.95 -7.89 -27.55
CA ALA A 117 6.24 -8.82 -28.43
C ALA A 117 5.15 -9.63 -27.70
N LEU A 118 5.22 -9.73 -26.38
CA LEU A 118 4.33 -10.58 -25.57
C LEU A 118 3.34 -9.82 -24.71
N SER A 119 3.73 -8.66 -24.20
CA SER A 119 2.94 -7.98 -23.18
C SER A 119 2.10 -6.86 -23.81
N GLN A 120 0.84 -6.80 -23.39
CA GLN A 120 -0.03 -5.70 -23.73
C GLN A 120 0.48 -4.47 -22.97
N ALA A 121 1.12 -3.56 -23.69
CA ALA A 121 1.40 -2.24 -23.19
C ALA A 121 0.05 -1.53 -22.98
N LEU A 122 -0.36 -1.34 -21.72
CA LEU A 122 -1.65 -0.73 -21.41
C LEU A 122 -1.49 0.63 -20.74
N PRO A 123 -2.42 1.58 -20.99
CA PRO A 123 -2.44 2.84 -20.26
C PRO A 123 -2.83 2.60 -18.79
N CYS A 124 -2.13 3.29 -17.90
CA CYS A 124 -2.28 3.22 -16.46
C CYS A 124 -2.53 4.62 -15.89
N ASN A 125 -3.47 4.70 -14.94
CA ASN A 125 -3.57 5.85 -14.05
C ASN A 125 -2.61 5.62 -12.88
N GLY A 126 -1.52 6.39 -12.84
CA GLY A 126 -0.43 6.18 -11.90
C GLY A 126 0.70 5.29 -12.45
N PRO A 127 1.63 4.84 -11.58
CA PRO A 127 2.87 4.25 -12.02
C PRO A 127 2.75 2.79 -12.49
N CYS A 128 3.75 2.37 -13.26
CA CYS A 128 4.00 0.96 -13.48
C CYS A 128 4.64 0.33 -12.24
N MET A 129 4.38 -0.95 -12.06
CA MET A 129 4.99 -1.78 -11.02
C MET A 129 5.71 -2.97 -11.67
N THR A 130 6.89 -3.28 -11.13
CA THR A 130 7.58 -4.57 -11.28
C THR A 130 7.71 -5.20 -9.90
N MET A 131 7.34 -6.46 -9.76
CA MET A 131 7.61 -7.25 -8.56
C MET A 131 8.40 -8.48 -8.94
N ILE A 132 9.46 -8.77 -8.19
CA ILE A 132 10.28 -9.99 -8.35
C ILE A 132 10.24 -10.75 -7.04
N VAL A 133 9.73 -11.98 -7.05
CA VAL A 133 9.61 -12.83 -5.86
C VAL A 133 10.35 -14.15 -6.05
N GLN A 134 11.05 -14.57 -5.01
CA GLN A 134 11.67 -15.90 -4.98
C GLN A 134 10.68 -16.91 -4.43
N HIS A 135 10.61 -18.09 -5.06
CA HIS A 135 9.81 -19.20 -4.53
C HIS A 135 10.47 -19.80 -3.27
N PRO A 136 9.75 -20.03 -2.16
CA PRO A 136 10.32 -20.51 -0.90
C PRO A 136 10.87 -21.95 -0.96
N ASP A 137 10.29 -22.83 -1.78
CA ASP A 137 10.79 -24.20 -1.98
C ASP A 137 12.15 -24.32 -2.67
N PHE A 138 12.61 -23.29 -3.37
CA PHE A 138 13.86 -23.38 -4.12
C PHE A 138 15.01 -22.67 -3.41
N SER A 139 16.16 -23.33 -3.34
CA SER A 139 17.32 -22.85 -2.59
C SER A 139 17.86 -21.50 -3.12
N LEU A 140 18.47 -20.73 -2.21
CA LEU A 140 19.06 -19.39 -2.44
C LEU A 140 20.21 -19.34 -3.47
N LEU A 141 20.68 -20.49 -3.96
CA LEU A 141 21.86 -20.63 -4.83
C LEU A 141 21.53 -20.69 -6.32
N ASN A 142 20.27 -20.88 -6.69
CA ASN A 142 19.85 -21.05 -8.09
C ASN A 142 19.14 -19.79 -8.60
N THR A 143 19.72 -19.15 -9.61
CA THR A 143 19.25 -17.88 -10.21
C THR A 143 17.98 -18.01 -11.08
N GLY A 144 17.53 -19.23 -11.36
CA GLY A 144 16.31 -19.54 -12.12
C GLY A 144 15.00 -19.55 -11.32
N ASN A 145 15.02 -19.19 -10.04
CA ASN A 145 13.91 -19.44 -9.09
C ASN A 145 13.10 -18.19 -8.70
N LYS A 146 12.99 -17.25 -9.62
CA LYS A 146 12.26 -15.99 -9.38
C LYS A 146 11.07 -15.91 -10.31
N PHE A 147 9.98 -15.35 -9.81
CA PHE A 147 8.85 -14.96 -10.62
C PHE A 147 8.80 -13.44 -10.71
N ILE A 148 8.36 -12.97 -11.86
CA ILE A 148 8.21 -11.55 -12.16
C ILE A 148 6.74 -11.28 -12.43
N VAL A 149 6.23 -10.19 -11.85
CA VAL A 149 4.93 -9.60 -12.18
C VAL A 149 5.15 -8.17 -12.64
N ARG A 150 4.48 -7.80 -13.73
CA ARG A 150 4.51 -6.46 -14.31
C ARG A 150 3.08 -5.97 -14.55
N GLY A 151 2.80 -4.70 -14.28
CA GLY A 151 1.51 -4.11 -14.61
C GLY A 151 1.34 -2.68 -14.10
N CYS A 152 0.14 -2.13 -14.25
CA CYS A 152 -0.23 -0.91 -13.52
C CYS A 152 -0.26 -1.20 -12.02
N HIS A 153 0.35 -0.32 -11.22
CA HIS A 153 0.32 -0.44 -9.76
C HIS A 153 -1.12 -0.58 -9.22
N ALA A 154 -2.02 0.30 -9.67
CA ALA A 154 -3.41 0.30 -9.21
C ALA A 154 -4.19 -0.96 -9.58
N LYS A 155 -3.87 -1.60 -10.71
CA LYS A 155 -4.52 -2.86 -11.10
C LYS A 155 -4.02 -4.06 -10.31
N LEU A 156 -2.75 -4.04 -9.90
CA LEU A 156 -2.12 -5.13 -9.15
C LEU A 156 -2.42 -5.04 -7.64
N THR A 157 -2.58 -3.83 -7.10
CA THR A 157 -2.76 -3.63 -5.66
C THR A 157 -4.17 -3.21 -5.25
N GLY A 158 -4.97 -2.72 -6.20
CA GLY A 158 -6.26 -2.08 -5.91
C GLY A 158 -6.13 -0.70 -5.23
N ALA A 159 -4.91 -0.17 -5.08
CA ALA A 159 -4.61 1.09 -4.42
C ALA A 159 -3.81 2.03 -5.35
N VAL A 160 -3.84 3.33 -5.08
CA VAL A 160 -3.02 4.32 -5.83
C VAL A 160 -1.75 4.60 -5.04
N ALA A 161 -0.59 4.28 -5.61
CA ALA A 161 0.70 4.58 -5.01
C ALA A 161 0.88 6.08 -4.73
N GLN A 162 1.37 6.43 -3.54
CA GLN A 162 1.72 7.79 -3.16
C GLN A 162 3.25 7.95 -3.15
N VAL A 163 3.88 7.65 -4.29
CA VAL A 163 5.35 7.63 -4.42
C VAL A 163 5.80 8.78 -5.31
N ASP A 164 6.79 9.55 -4.84
CA ASP A 164 7.43 10.59 -5.64
C ASP A 164 8.38 9.96 -6.68
N LEU A 165 7.95 9.98 -7.94
CA LEU A 165 8.68 9.46 -9.09
C LEU A 165 9.36 10.55 -9.92
N SER A 166 9.52 11.76 -9.38
CA SER A 166 10.14 12.91 -10.06
C SER A 166 11.57 12.66 -10.59
N ARG A 167 12.25 11.59 -10.16
CA ARG A 167 13.62 11.27 -10.55
C ARG A 167 13.77 9.86 -11.14
N GLY A 168 12.69 9.29 -11.68
CA GLY A 168 12.73 8.09 -12.53
C GLY A 168 11.90 6.92 -12.00
N SER A 169 12.50 6.10 -11.14
CA SER A 169 11.82 4.97 -10.49
C SER A 169 11.94 5.07 -8.98
N TYR A 170 11.25 4.20 -8.24
CA TYR A 170 11.39 3.97 -6.81
C TYR A 170 11.46 2.46 -6.58
N CYS A 171 12.36 1.97 -5.73
CA CYS A 171 12.47 0.54 -5.49
C CYS A 171 12.74 0.22 -4.02
N GLU A 172 12.24 -0.95 -3.63
CA GLU A 172 12.48 -1.59 -2.33
C GLU A 172 12.84 -3.06 -2.53
N TYR A 173 13.75 -3.56 -1.70
CA TYR A 173 14.29 -4.90 -1.80
C TYR A 173 14.48 -5.50 -0.42
N ASP A 174 13.97 -6.70 -0.24
CA ASP A 174 14.16 -7.53 0.94
C ASP A 174 14.87 -8.83 0.52
N ASN A 175 16.00 -9.14 1.16
CA ASN A 175 16.78 -10.34 0.89
C ASN A 175 16.53 -11.49 1.88
N SER A 176 15.71 -11.25 2.89
CA SER A 176 15.51 -12.10 4.07
C SER A 176 14.04 -12.07 4.52
N PHE A 177 13.12 -11.93 3.57
CA PHE A 177 11.70 -11.97 3.88
C PHE A 177 11.29 -13.41 4.17
N ARG A 178 10.87 -13.67 5.41
CA ARG A 178 10.49 -15.01 5.85
C ARG A 178 9.17 -15.44 5.18
N ARG A 179 9.08 -16.70 4.75
CA ARG A 179 7.83 -17.34 4.25
C ARG A 179 7.87 -18.84 4.50
N PRO A 180 6.72 -19.51 4.70
CA PRO A 180 6.70 -20.96 4.72
C PRO A 180 6.96 -21.53 3.32
N ASP A 181 7.75 -22.60 3.25
CA ASP A 181 7.87 -23.47 2.08
C ASP A 181 6.72 -24.49 2.05
N SER A 182 6.66 -25.34 1.02
CA SER A 182 5.63 -26.39 0.86
C SER A 182 5.63 -27.43 1.98
N SER A 183 6.73 -27.56 2.73
CA SER A 183 6.82 -28.40 3.93
C SER A 183 6.32 -27.70 5.20
N GLY A 184 5.95 -26.42 5.11
CA GLY A 184 5.59 -25.58 6.25
C GLY A 184 6.80 -25.02 6.99
N THR A 185 8.03 -25.23 6.50
CA THR A 185 9.24 -24.72 7.12
C THR A 185 9.49 -23.29 6.67
N PHE A 186 9.81 -22.39 7.60
CA PHE A 186 10.14 -21.01 7.25
C PHE A 186 11.50 -20.90 6.57
N ARG A 187 11.51 -20.24 5.41
CA ARG A 187 12.70 -19.91 4.62
C ARG A 187 12.78 -18.40 4.39
N ASP A 188 14.00 -17.91 4.29
CA ASP A 188 14.27 -16.55 3.86
C ASP A 188 14.16 -16.50 2.33
N THR A 189 13.43 -15.51 1.82
CA THR A 189 13.17 -15.32 0.40
C THR A 189 13.49 -13.90 -0.03
N LYS A 190 13.85 -13.74 -1.30
CA LYS A 190 14.12 -12.43 -1.91
C LYS A 190 12.85 -11.84 -2.53
N VAL A 191 12.56 -10.60 -2.21
CA VAL A 191 11.45 -9.83 -2.78
C VAL A 191 11.94 -8.46 -3.21
N LEU A 192 11.64 -8.06 -4.45
CA LEU A 192 11.87 -6.72 -4.96
C LEU A 192 10.56 -6.14 -5.46
N VAL A 193 10.32 -4.87 -5.15
CA VAL A 193 9.23 -4.07 -5.73
C VAL A 193 9.83 -2.79 -6.32
N GLU A 194 9.49 -2.47 -7.56
CA GLU A 194 9.88 -1.23 -8.22
C GLU A 194 8.66 -0.55 -8.83
N PHE A 195 8.52 0.75 -8.59
CA PHE A 195 7.57 1.64 -9.25
C PHE A 195 8.31 2.55 -10.23
N CYS A 196 7.72 2.86 -11.37
CA CYS A 196 8.29 3.80 -12.33
C CYS A 196 7.19 4.52 -13.11
N SER A 197 7.54 5.67 -13.68
CA SER A 197 6.66 6.45 -14.56
C SER A 197 7.25 6.54 -15.97
N GLY A 198 6.38 6.80 -16.96
CA GLY A 198 6.76 6.89 -18.37
C GLY A 198 6.30 5.70 -19.22
N MET A 199 6.76 5.67 -20.47
CA MET A 199 6.36 4.61 -21.40
C MET A 199 7.15 3.34 -21.15
N ALA A 200 6.43 2.26 -20.83
CA ALA A 200 6.93 0.91 -20.73
C ALA A 200 8.16 0.76 -19.82
N CYS A 201 8.18 1.52 -18.72
CA CYS A 201 9.37 1.66 -17.86
C CYS A 201 9.62 0.42 -16.97
N ASN A 202 8.60 -0.41 -16.74
CA ASN A 202 8.65 -1.54 -15.81
C ASN A 202 9.36 -2.76 -16.43
N THR A 203 10.66 -2.61 -16.68
CA THR A 203 11.50 -3.58 -17.41
C THR A 203 12.49 -4.33 -16.52
N ARG A 204 12.64 -3.97 -15.25
CA ARG A 204 13.58 -4.65 -14.35
C ARG A 204 13.34 -6.16 -14.33
N SER A 205 14.40 -6.95 -14.47
CA SER A 205 14.30 -8.42 -14.52
C SER A 205 15.24 -9.13 -13.55
N GLN A 206 16.04 -8.40 -12.78
CA GLN A 206 17.05 -8.97 -11.88
C GLN A 206 16.95 -8.37 -10.49
N TYR A 207 17.35 -9.18 -9.51
CA TYR A 207 17.68 -8.68 -8.18
C TYR A 207 18.94 -7.80 -8.26
N PRO A 208 19.16 -6.94 -7.26
CA PRO A 208 20.41 -6.20 -7.12
C PRO A 208 21.58 -7.17 -6.94
N ALA A 209 22.75 -6.84 -7.49
CA ALA A 209 23.95 -7.68 -7.35
C ALA A 209 24.38 -7.76 -5.86
N PRO A 210 24.87 -8.91 -5.38
CA PRO A 210 25.28 -9.07 -3.97
C PRO A 210 26.49 -8.21 -3.57
N ASP A 211 27.31 -7.79 -4.54
CA ASP A 211 28.66 -7.25 -4.33
C ASP A 211 28.77 -5.75 -4.65
N ASP A 212 27.66 -5.02 -4.84
CA ASP A 212 27.73 -3.57 -5.06
C ASP A 212 27.81 -2.85 -3.71
N ILE A 213 29.00 -2.90 -3.11
CA ILE A 213 29.36 -2.23 -1.85
C ILE A 213 29.41 -0.69 -2.04
N THR A 214 29.08 -0.17 -3.22
CA THR A 214 29.15 1.26 -3.56
C THR A 214 27.80 1.92 -3.88
N GLY A 215 26.67 1.19 -3.84
CA GLY A 215 25.36 1.79 -4.06
C GLY A 215 24.21 1.07 -3.34
N PRO A 216 23.11 1.76 -2.95
CA PRO A 216 21.94 1.09 -2.40
C PRO A 216 21.32 0.11 -3.42
N PRO A 217 20.61 -0.94 -2.96
CA PRO A 217 20.06 -2.05 -3.77
C PRO A 217 18.99 -1.65 -4.81
N CYS A 218 18.92 -0.39 -5.20
CA CYS A 218 17.94 0.19 -6.11
C CYS A 218 18.58 1.34 -6.89
N ILE A 219 19.77 1.10 -7.47
CA ILE A 219 20.51 2.10 -8.26
C ILE A 219 19.64 2.60 -9.43
N GLY A 220 19.52 3.93 -9.54
CA GLY A 220 18.70 4.63 -10.54
C GLY A 220 17.29 4.99 -10.10
N SER A 221 16.89 4.62 -8.87
CA SER A 221 15.54 4.84 -8.35
C SER A 221 15.59 5.61 -7.02
N ASN A 222 14.70 6.58 -6.84
CA ASN A 222 14.56 7.36 -5.63
C ASN A 222 14.19 6.50 -4.44
N GLN A 223 14.86 6.73 -3.31
CA GLN A 223 14.37 6.33 -2.02
C GLN A 223 13.69 7.53 -1.36
N TYR A 224 12.48 7.33 -0.85
CA TYR A 224 11.71 8.35 -0.12
C TYR A 224 12.52 8.80 1.12
N GLY A 225 13.00 10.05 1.12
CA GLY A 225 13.56 10.72 2.30
C GLY A 225 15.08 10.96 2.36
N VAL A 226 15.85 10.87 1.27
CA VAL A 226 17.30 11.17 1.31
C VAL A 226 17.68 12.32 0.39
N ASN A 227 18.17 13.41 0.97
CA ASN A 227 18.67 14.59 0.26
C ASN A 227 19.94 14.25 -0.51
N ASN A 228 19.97 14.55 -1.80
CA ASN A 228 20.88 13.97 -2.80
C ASN A 228 22.32 14.54 -2.83
N ASN A 229 22.82 15.07 -1.72
CA ASN A 229 24.16 15.69 -1.67
C ASN A 229 25.14 14.96 -0.74
N ASN A 230 24.81 13.76 -0.26
CA ASN A 230 25.76 12.87 0.40
C ASN A 230 25.54 11.43 -0.08
N PHE A 231 26.12 11.10 -1.23
CA PHE A 231 26.28 9.71 -1.72
C PHE A 231 27.39 8.99 -0.95
N ASN A 232 27.30 9.00 0.37
CA ASN A 232 28.05 8.15 1.27
C ASN A 232 27.19 7.95 2.52
N ASN A 233 26.97 6.67 2.84
CA ASN A 233 26.27 6.11 4.00
C ASN A 233 24.77 5.81 3.90
N ASN A 234 24.50 4.53 4.20
CA ASN A 234 23.46 4.09 5.13
C ASN A 234 22.11 3.60 4.59
N TYR A 235 22.16 2.57 3.76
CA TYR A 235 21.13 1.52 3.86
C TYR A 235 21.68 0.12 4.19
N TYR A 236 22.97 -0.13 3.95
CA TYR A 236 23.61 -1.43 4.25
C TYR A 236 24.51 -1.44 5.50
N ASN A 237 24.68 -0.32 6.22
CA ASN A 237 25.55 -0.24 7.40
C ASN A 237 25.13 0.86 8.41
N ASN A 238 23.83 1.03 8.65
CA ASN A 238 23.38 1.92 9.72
C ASN A 238 22.82 1.17 10.93
N SER A 239 23.67 0.36 11.56
CA SER A 239 23.42 -0.08 12.93
C SER A 239 23.44 1.08 13.94
N ASN A 240 23.80 2.31 13.53
CA ASN A 240 24.17 3.39 14.45
C ASN A 240 23.43 4.73 14.26
N ASN A 241 22.36 4.82 13.46
CA ASN A 241 21.51 6.01 13.42
C ASN A 241 20.06 5.62 13.07
N ASN A 242 19.23 5.51 14.11
CA ASN A 242 17.78 5.76 14.11
C ASN A 242 16.87 5.01 13.12
N ASN A 243 17.34 3.96 12.43
CA ASN A 243 16.43 2.93 11.93
C ASN A 243 16.09 2.05 13.14
N ALA A 244 15.27 2.61 14.04
CA ALA A 244 14.97 2.02 15.33
C ALA A 244 14.52 0.58 15.10
N ASP A 245 15.26 -0.38 15.68
CA ASP A 245 14.87 -1.79 15.67
C ASP A 245 13.37 -1.88 15.95
N ARG A 246 12.60 -2.21 14.92
CA ARG A 246 11.16 -2.19 15.02
C ARG A 246 10.73 -3.49 15.65
N SER A 247 9.94 -3.40 16.70
CA SER A 247 9.30 -4.59 17.23
C SER A 247 8.00 -4.83 16.48
N CYS A 248 7.79 -6.05 16.01
CA CYS A 248 6.59 -6.47 15.29
C CYS A 248 6.09 -7.78 15.91
N TYR A 249 4.82 -8.10 15.73
CA TYR A 249 4.34 -9.44 16.03
C TYR A 249 4.84 -10.42 14.96
N GLU A 250 5.25 -11.62 15.37
CA GLU A 250 5.78 -12.65 14.47
C GLU A 250 5.09 -14.00 14.71
N CYS A 251 4.45 -14.55 13.67
CA CYS A 251 3.84 -15.89 13.71
C CYS A 251 3.22 -16.37 12.41
N SER A 252 2.90 -17.66 12.39
CA SER A 252 1.82 -18.25 11.60
C SER A 252 0.88 -18.99 12.54
N SER A 253 -0.25 -18.37 12.91
CA SER A 253 -1.23 -18.98 13.82
C SER A 253 -2.61 -18.34 13.73
N GLN A 254 -3.58 -18.93 14.43
CA GLN A 254 -4.92 -18.33 14.60
C GLN A 254 -4.96 -17.23 15.67
N ASN A 255 -3.89 -17.07 16.46
CA ASN A 255 -3.81 -16.01 17.45
C ASN A 255 -3.64 -14.65 16.75
N ILE A 256 -4.46 -13.69 17.14
CA ILE A 256 -4.49 -12.37 16.54
C ILE A 256 -3.21 -11.58 16.78
N ASP A 257 -2.56 -11.72 17.93
CA ASP A 257 -1.31 -11.03 18.31
C ASP A 257 -0.34 -12.06 18.90
N CYS A 258 0.18 -12.92 18.04
CA CYS A 258 1.18 -13.89 18.44
C CYS A 258 2.54 -13.21 18.67
N TYR A 259 3.26 -13.68 19.68
CA TYR A 259 4.64 -13.39 20.10
C TYR A 259 5.28 -12.08 19.57
N SER A 260 5.72 -11.24 20.50
CA SER A 260 6.51 -10.06 20.19
C SER A 260 7.93 -10.44 19.75
N GLY A 261 8.30 -10.13 18.51
CA GLY A 261 9.63 -10.27 17.96
C GLY A 261 10.28 -8.90 17.72
N ARG A 262 11.62 -8.86 17.74
CA ARG A 262 12.39 -7.66 17.38
C ARG A 262 12.93 -7.85 15.97
N CYS A 263 12.45 -7.03 15.03
CA CYS A 263 12.97 -6.98 13.68
C CYS A 263 14.25 -6.16 13.67
N ILE A 264 15.40 -6.82 13.51
CA ILE A 264 16.68 -6.12 13.41
C ILE A 264 16.81 -5.57 11.99
N GLY A 265 16.90 -4.25 11.87
CA GLY A 265 17.16 -3.57 10.59
C GLY A 265 16.02 -3.59 9.56
N LYS A 266 14.81 -4.02 9.91
CA LYS A 266 13.66 -4.08 8.97
C LYS A 266 12.81 -2.80 8.96
N LYS A 267 12.32 -2.39 7.78
CA LYS A 267 11.56 -1.15 7.59
C LYS A 267 10.08 -1.20 8.01
N TYR A 268 9.40 -2.31 7.73
CA TYR A 268 7.95 -2.46 7.90
C TYR A 268 7.61 -3.65 8.80
N CYS A 269 6.54 -3.52 9.58
CA CYS A 269 5.83 -4.71 10.06
C CYS A 269 4.87 -5.20 8.97
N TYR A 270 4.85 -6.50 8.75
CA TYR A 270 4.01 -7.18 7.78
C TYR A 270 2.92 -7.99 8.48
N LYS A 271 1.72 -7.97 7.89
CA LYS A 271 0.59 -8.82 8.28
C LYS A 271 -0.11 -9.35 7.04
N ASN A 272 -0.33 -10.64 6.99
CA ASN A 272 -1.22 -11.30 6.07
C ASN A 272 -2.29 -12.03 6.85
N VAL A 273 -3.54 -11.89 6.41
CA VAL A 273 -4.71 -12.54 6.99
C VAL A 273 -5.35 -13.34 5.88
N VAL A 274 -5.46 -14.65 6.05
CA VAL A 274 -6.21 -15.51 5.14
C VAL A 274 -7.47 -15.96 5.84
N GLN A 275 -8.62 -15.65 5.27
CA GLN A 275 -9.92 -16.06 5.75
C GLN A 275 -10.58 -16.98 4.72
N VAL A 276 -10.91 -18.20 5.14
CA VAL A 276 -11.71 -19.16 4.37
C VAL A 276 -12.91 -19.53 5.22
N ASP A 277 -14.11 -19.13 4.78
CA ASP A 277 -15.34 -19.20 5.57
C ASP A 277 -15.18 -18.56 6.96
N TYR A 278 -15.29 -19.37 8.03
CA TYR A 278 -15.16 -18.96 9.43
C TYR A 278 -13.74 -19.16 9.99
N VAL A 279 -12.80 -19.70 9.20
CA VAL A 279 -11.43 -19.95 9.65
C VAL A 279 -10.54 -18.77 9.23
N ILE A 280 -9.88 -18.16 10.22
CA ILE A 280 -8.93 -17.07 10.02
C ILE A 280 -7.53 -17.54 10.40
N GLN A 281 -6.57 -17.29 9.53
CA GLN A 281 -5.15 -17.52 9.78
C GLN A 281 -4.38 -16.21 9.68
N TYR A 282 -3.52 -15.96 10.65
CA TYR A 282 -2.65 -14.79 10.69
C TYR A 282 -1.22 -15.22 10.39
N TYR A 283 -0.61 -14.55 9.41
CA TYR A 283 0.82 -14.59 9.17
C TYR A 283 1.42 -13.21 9.39
N LYS A 284 2.35 -13.07 10.33
CA LYS A 284 2.97 -11.80 10.71
C LYS A 284 4.48 -11.93 10.72
N THR A 285 5.16 -10.94 10.16
CA THR A 285 6.63 -10.88 10.15
C THR A 285 7.11 -9.44 9.90
N CYS A 286 8.37 -9.27 9.53
CA CYS A 286 9.01 -8.02 9.20
C CYS A 286 9.35 -7.98 7.70
N ALA A 287 9.39 -6.79 7.09
CA ALA A 287 9.72 -6.63 5.67
C ALA A 287 10.54 -5.35 5.39
N ASP A 288 11.34 -5.37 4.34
CA ASP A 288 12.03 -4.20 3.76
C ASP A 288 11.40 -3.69 2.46
N PHE A 289 10.21 -4.17 2.14
CA PHE A 289 9.43 -3.75 0.98
C PHE A 289 7.97 -3.49 1.36
N ASN A 290 7.29 -2.67 0.56
CA ASN A 290 5.86 -2.41 0.61
C ASN A 290 5.30 -2.28 -0.82
N THR A 291 4.38 -3.16 -1.20
CA THR A 291 3.73 -3.17 -2.52
C THR A 291 2.84 -1.95 -2.77
N TYR A 292 2.40 -1.25 -1.73
CA TYR A 292 1.52 -0.08 -1.83
C TYR A 292 2.27 1.24 -2.01
N GLY A 293 3.58 1.28 -1.76
CA GLY A 293 4.37 2.51 -1.88
C GLY A 293 4.02 3.60 -0.86
N THR A 294 3.48 3.21 0.30
CA THR A 294 3.13 4.13 1.40
C THR A 294 3.79 3.71 2.71
N GLN A 295 3.54 4.44 3.79
CA GLN A 295 4.00 4.09 5.14
C GLN A 295 3.13 2.99 5.77
N THR A 296 1.81 3.13 5.64
CA THR A 296 0.81 2.17 6.14
C THR A 296 -0.25 1.96 5.07
N ALA A 297 -0.50 0.72 4.70
CA ALA A 297 -1.57 0.35 3.75
C ALA A 297 -1.93 -1.13 3.87
N CYS A 298 -3.16 -1.44 3.49
CA CYS A 298 -3.66 -2.79 3.36
C CYS A 298 -4.41 -2.96 2.04
N GLY A 299 -4.36 -4.15 1.47
CA GLY A 299 -5.16 -4.55 0.32
C GLY A 299 -5.70 -5.96 0.54
N SER A 300 -6.91 -6.20 0.04
CA SER A 300 -7.55 -7.51 0.11
C SER A 300 -7.79 -8.04 -1.30
N PHE A 301 -7.55 -9.33 -1.49
CA PHE A 301 -7.70 -10.01 -2.76
C PHE A 301 -8.35 -11.39 -2.56
N PRO A 302 -9.08 -11.90 -3.55
CA PRO A 302 -9.61 -13.26 -3.51
C PRO A 302 -8.47 -14.27 -3.37
N ALA A 303 -8.61 -15.20 -2.43
CA ALA A 303 -7.74 -16.35 -2.28
C ALA A 303 -8.51 -17.59 -2.74
N THR A 304 -7.92 -18.37 -3.65
CA THR A 304 -8.50 -19.64 -4.10
C THR A 304 -7.48 -20.74 -3.91
N ALA A 305 -7.86 -21.82 -3.24
CA ALA A 305 -7.04 -23.02 -3.13
C ALA A 305 -7.77 -24.17 -3.82
N SER A 306 -7.07 -24.86 -4.72
CA SER A 306 -7.55 -26.11 -5.30
C SER A 306 -7.29 -27.24 -4.31
N VAL A 307 -8.33 -27.98 -3.94
CA VAL A 307 -8.21 -29.17 -3.07
C VAL A 307 -8.46 -30.44 -3.89
N PRO A 308 -7.98 -31.62 -3.42
CA PRO A 308 -8.28 -32.89 -4.08
C PRO A 308 -9.78 -33.06 -4.34
N ALA A 309 -10.13 -33.74 -5.44
CA ALA A 309 -11.50 -33.92 -5.95
C ALA A 309 -12.17 -32.71 -6.64
N ASN A 310 -11.37 -31.79 -7.21
CA ASN A 310 -11.85 -30.63 -7.98
C ASN A 310 -12.71 -29.64 -7.17
N ALA A 311 -12.66 -29.69 -5.84
CA ALA A 311 -13.26 -28.65 -5.02
C ALA A 311 -12.33 -27.43 -4.98
N VAL A 312 -12.94 -26.24 -5.02
CA VAL A 312 -12.23 -24.96 -4.92
C VAL A 312 -12.66 -24.31 -3.63
N LEU A 313 -11.71 -24.10 -2.72
CA LEU A 313 -11.93 -23.30 -1.53
C LEU A 313 -11.79 -21.83 -1.92
N GLN A 314 -12.81 -21.04 -1.59
CA GLN A 314 -12.81 -19.60 -1.79
C GLN A 314 -12.58 -18.91 -0.44
N GLY A 315 -11.76 -17.87 -0.47
CA GLY A 315 -11.47 -17.05 0.69
C GLY A 315 -11.01 -15.66 0.30
N THR A 316 -10.61 -14.91 1.30
CA THR A 316 -10.04 -13.58 1.15
C THR A 316 -8.67 -13.56 1.82
N ALA A 317 -7.68 -13.06 1.12
CA ALA A 317 -6.37 -12.75 1.68
C ALA A 317 -6.21 -11.24 1.77
N THR A 318 -5.86 -10.74 2.95
CA THR A 318 -5.55 -9.34 3.22
C THR A 318 -4.07 -9.22 3.53
N GLN A 319 -3.36 -8.37 2.80
CA GLN A 319 -1.96 -8.03 3.04
C GLN A 319 -1.87 -6.60 3.57
N CYS A 320 -1.05 -6.38 4.59
CA CYS A 320 -0.84 -5.08 5.22
C CYS A 320 0.64 -4.85 5.50
N PHE A 321 1.07 -3.62 5.27
CA PHE A 321 2.35 -3.08 5.70
C PHE A 321 2.10 -1.86 6.57
N CYS A 322 2.92 -1.69 7.59
CA CYS A 322 2.86 -0.51 8.44
C CYS A 322 4.24 -0.18 8.98
N ASN A 323 4.50 1.12 9.14
CA ASN A 323 5.72 1.60 9.78
C ASN A 323 5.49 2.86 10.66
N ASP A 324 4.26 3.12 11.04
CA ASP A 324 3.85 4.24 11.90
C ASP A 324 4.22 4.05 13.38
N GLN A 325 4.18 2.81 13.90
CA GLN A 325 4.50 2.50 15.30
C GLN A 325 5.09 1.10 15.51
N THR A 326 5.60 0.83 16.72
CA THR A 326 5.97 -0.53 17.13
C THR A 326 4.71 -1.40 17.22
N TYR A 327 4.83 -2.67 16.83
CA TYR A 327 3.75 -3.64 16.80
C TYR A 327 2.52 -3.21 15.99
N CYS A 328 2.71 -2.32 14.99
CA CYS A 328 1.62 -1.81 14.15
C CYS A 328 0.90 -2.91 13.35
N ASN A 329 1.52 -4.08 13.17
CA ASN A 329 0.91 -5.26 12.56
C ASN A 329 0.02 -6.05 13.54
N GLY A 330 -0.32 -5.45 14.69
CA GLY A 330 -1.26 -5.96 15.68
C GLY A 330 -2.72 -5.99 15.19
N VAL A 331 -3.64 -6.02 16.14
CA VAL A 331 -5.02 -5.59 15.88
C VAL A 331 -5.00 -4.12 15.49
N ALA A 332 -5.47 -3.81 14.28
CA ALA A 332 -5.83 -2.44 13.96
C ALA A 332 -6.92 -2.04 14.96
N SER A 333 -6.68 -0.97 15.72
CA SER A 333 -7.74 -0.29 16.44
C SER A 333 -8.84 -0.02 15.44
N VAL A 334 -10.00 -0.64 15.66
CA VAL A 334 -11.24 -0.20 15.02
C VAL A 334 -11.28 1.30 15.25
N SER A 335 -11.29 2.11 14.18
CA SER A 335 -11.29 3.57 14.32
C SER A 335 -12.42 3.95 15.27
N PHE A 336 -12.06 4.38 16.48
CA PHE A 336 -13.00 4.66 17.57
C PHE A 336 -14.00 5.76 17.22
N SER A 337 -13.82 6.46 16.08
CA SER A 337 -14.78 7.46 15.60
C SER A 337 -16.16 6.86 15.37
N SER A 338 -16.27 5.62 14.89
CA SER A 338 -17.57 5.00 14.61
C SER A 338 -18.34 4.61 15.88
N LEU A 339 -17.63 4.23 16.94
CA LEU A 339 -18.24 3.90 18.23
C LEU A 339 -18.61 5.16 19.03
N MET A 340 -17.79 6.21 18.98
CA MET A 340 -18.11 7.50 19.62
C MET A 340 -19.37 8.14 19.04
N TYR A 341 -19.58 8.06 17.72
CA TYR A 341 -20.82 8.54 17.09
C TYR A 341 -22.04 7.75 17.58
N PHE A 342 -21.92 6.44 17.78
CA PHE A 342 -23.04 5.64 18.29
C PHE A 342 -23.37 6.00 19.74
N PHE A 343 -22.36 6.16 20.60
CA PHE A 343 -22.56 6.61 21.99
C PHE A 343 -23.15 8.01 22.08
N LEU A 344 -22.69 8.97 21.27
CA LEU A 344 -23.23 10.33 21.25
C LEU A 344 -24.70 10.36 20.80
N ASN A 345 -25.07 9.55 19.80
CA ASN A 345 -26.46 9.45 19.36
C ASN A 345 -27.36 8.78 20.40
N VAL A 346 -26.89 7.72 21.07
CA VAL A 346 -27.65 7.06 22.14
C VAL A 346 -27.84 7.98 23.34
N VAL A 347 -26.83 8.76 23.71
CA VAL A 347 -26.92 9.77 24.78
C VAL A 347 -27.88 10.90 24.36
N ALA A 348 -27.79 11.43 23.15
CA ALA A 348 -28.71 12.44 22.65
C ALA A 348 -30.19 11.95 22.63
N LEU A 349 -30.44 10.70 22.24
CA LEU A 349 -31.76 10.07 22.24
C LEU A 349 -32.32 9.85 23.65
N SER A 350 -31.46 9.53 24.62
CA SER A 350 -31.88 9.36 26.01
C SER A 350 -32.17 10.69 26.71
N PHE A 351 -31.45 11.77 26.37
CA PHE A 351 -31.80 13.13 26.78
C PHE A 351 -33.11 13.61 26.13
N TYR A 352 -33.36 13.29 24.86
CA TYR A 352 -34.60 13.68 24.19
C TYR A 352 -35.84 13.02 24.82
N ARG A 353 -35.73 11.75 25.24
CA ARG A 353 -36.80 11.03 25.94
C ARG A 353 -37.06 11.46 27.39
N SER A 354 -36.17 12.24 27.98
CA SER A 354 -36.32 12.72 29.36
C SER A 354 -36.72 14.19 29.45
N LEU A 355 -36.80 14.88 28.30
CA LEU A 355 -37.24 16.27 28.15
C LEU A 355 -38.64 16.42 27.51
N PHE A 356 -39.22 15.32 27.00
CA PHE A 356 -40.58 15.25 26.43
C PHE A 356 -41.30 14.01 26.95
#